data_AF-A0A1V6IS82-F1
#
_entry.id   AF-A0A1V6IS82-F1
#
_cell.length_a   1.000
_cell.length_b   1.000
_cell.length_c   1.000
_cell.angle_alpha   90.00
_cell.angle_beta   90.00
_cell.angle_gamma   90.00
#
_symmetry.space_group_name_H-M   'P 1'
#
loop_
_entity.id
_entity.type
_entity.pdbx_description
1 polymer ?
#
loop_
_entity_poly.entity_id
_entity_poly.type
_entity_poly.pdbx_seq_one_letter_code
_entity_poly.pdbx_strand_id
1 'polypeptide(L)'
;MPFEMMKKVMLTGIGLALKTRSEMETVAKDIIKKSKMSEAEGRKFVADLTKKYEQSRRDMEKTIQKGIADYMASADIASRKELNALKKEIGNLKKARKK
;
A
#
# COMPACT_ATOMS: atom_id res chain seq x y z
N MET A 1 -15.69 -3.21 29.49
CA MET A 1 -16.08 -1.99 28.76
C MET A 1 -15.00 -1.45 27.82
N PRO A 2 -13.70 -1.30 28.19
CA PRO A 2 -12.68 -0.75 27.28
C PRO A 2 -12.22 -1.72 26.17
N PHE A 3 -12.12 -3.01 26.49
CA PHE A 3 -11.62 -4.04 25.57
C PHE A 3 -12.53 -4.24 24.34
N GLU A 4 -13.84 -4.27 24.55
CA GLU A 4 -14.82 -4.41 23.46
C GLU A 4 -14.84 -3.19 22.51
N MET A 5 -14.61 -1.99 23.04
CA MET A 5 -14.51 -0.78 22.22
C MET A 5 -13.24 -0.77 21.38
N MET A 6 -12.10 -1.15 21.98
CA MET A 6 -10.84 -1.32 21.28
C MET A 6 -10.92 -2.39 20.18
N LYS A 7 -11.54 -3.54 20.47
CA LYS A 7 -11.77 -4.61 19.48
C LYS A 7 -12.64 -4.14 18.31
N LYS A 8 -13.72 -3.38 18.59
CA LYS A 8 -14.55 -2.77 17.53
C LYS A 8 -13.77 -1.76 16.69
N VAL A 9 -12.96 -0.91 17.30
CA VAL A 9 -12.12 0.05 16.59
C VAL A 9 -11.08 -0.65 15.71
N MET A 10 -10.44 -1.71 16.21
CA MET A 10 -9.49 -2.52 15.44
C MET A 10 -10.17 -3.26 14.28
N LEU A 11 -11.29 -3.94 14.52
CA LEU A 11 -12.04 -4.66 13.48
C LEU A 11 -12.63 -3.71 12.43
N THR A 12 -13.04 -2.52 12.86
CA THR A 12 -13.49 -1.46 11.94
C THR A 12 -12.31 -0.88 11.17
N GLY A 13 -11.15 -0.71 11.79
CA GLY A 13 -9.92 -0.28 11.12
C GLY A 13 -9.47 -1.28 10.05
N ILE A 14 -9.47 -2.58 10.36
CA ILE A 14 -9.17 -3.65 9.40
C ILE A 14 -10.26 -3.72 8.33
N GLY A 15 -11.54 -3.65 8.73
CA GLY A 15 -12.67 -3.67 7.80
C GLY A 15 -12.68 -2.47 6.85
N LEU A 16 -12.23 -1.29 7.28
CA LEU A 16 -12.05 -0.12 6.43
C LEU A 16 -10.81 -0.23 5.54
N ALA A 17 -9.73 -0.85 6.01
CA ALA A 17 -8.52 -1.09 5.22
C ALA A 17 -8.76 -2.11 4.09
N LEU A 18 -9.64 -3.08 4.30
CA LEU A 18 -10.03 -4.09 3.31
C LEU A 18 -11.18 -3.63 2.39
N LYS A 19 -11.81 -2.49 2.67
CA LYS A 19 -12.93 -1.98 1.89
C LYS A 19 -12.49 -1.41 0.54
N THR A 20 -13.37 -1.57 -0.43
CA THR A 20 -13.20 -1.02 -1.77
C THR A 20 -13.44 0.50 -1.78
N ARG A 21 -12.94 1.18 -2.81
CA ARG A 21 -13.13 2.63 -2.97
C ARG A 21 -14.61 3.04 -2.99
N SER A 22 -15.48 2.24 -3.62
CA SER A 22 -16.93 2.48 -3.66
C SER A 22 -17.59 2.36 -2.28
N GLU A 23 -17.17 1.39 -1.46
CA GLU A 23 -17.64 1.27 -0.08
C GLU A 23 -17.15 2.41 0.79
N MET A 24 -15.90 2.84 0.63
CA MET A 24 -15.35 4.03 1.30
C MET A 24 -16.13 5.30 0.95
N GLU A 25 -16.47 5.50 -0.32
CA GLU A 25 -17.29 6.63 -0.77
C GLU A 25 -18.71 6.57 -0.17
N THR A 26 -19.28 5.38 0.00
CA THR A 26 -20.59 5.20 0.64
C THR A 26 -20.56 5.59 2.11
N VAL A 27 -19.54 5.12 2.85
CA VAL A 27 -19.32 5.51 4.25
C VAL A 27 -19.08 7.01 4.39
N ALA A 28 -18.31 7.60 3.48
CA ALA A 28 -18.07 9.05 3.48
C ALA A 28 -19.35 9.85 3.28
N LYS A 29 -20.21 9.42 2.34
CA LYS A 29 -21.52 10.05 2.09
C LYS A 29 -22.44 9.94 3.31
N ASP A 30 -22.44 8.82 4.00
CA ASP A 30 -23.22 8.65 5.23
C ASP A 30 -22.75 9.56 6.36
N ILE A 31 -21.42 9.74 6.49
CA ILE A 31 -20.85 10.68 7.46
C ILE A 31 -21.27 12.11 7.13
N ILE A 32 -21.14 12.55 5.88
CA ILE A 32 -21.53 13.90 5.43
C ILE A 32 -23.00 14.19 5.74
N LYS A 33 -23.89 13.22 5.45
CA LYS A 33 -25.32 13.34 5.74
C LYS A 33 -25.60 13.47 7.24
N LYS A 34 -24.91 12.68 8.07
CA LYS A 34 -25.11 12.66 9.53
C LYS A 34 -24.48 13.86 10.23
N SER A 35 -23.37 14.38 9.72
CA SER A 35 -22.64 15.52 10.30
C SER A 35 -23.20 16.88 9.90
N LYS A 36 -24.20 16.92 8.99
CA LYS A 36 -24.75 18.17 8.41
C LYS A 36 -23.65 19.06 7.82
N MET A 37 -22.62 18.45 7.24
CA MET A 37 -21.58 19.18 6.53
C MET A 37 -22.17 19.96 5.36
N SER A 38 -21.64 21.17 5.11
CA SER A 38 -21.95 21.90 3.88
C SER A 38 -21.45 21.12 2.65
N GLU A 39 -21.99 21.43 1.47
CA GLU A 39 -21.59 20.74 0.24
C GLU A 39 -20.09 20.89 -0.05
N ALA A 40 -19.53 22.06 0.25
CA ALA A 40 -18.09 22.34 0.10
C ALA A 40 -17.23 21.49 1.05
N GLU A 41 -17.63 21.38 2.32
CA GLU A 41 -16.94 20.56 3.32
C GLU A 41 -17.04 19.07 3.00
N GLY A 42 -18.21 18.61 2.56
CA GLY A 42 -18.42 17.22 2.16
C GLY A 42 -17.56 16.83 0.95
N ARG A 43 -17.51 17.69 -0.09
CA ARG A 43 -16.66 17.47 -1.26
C ARG A 43 -15.18 17.39 -0.87
N LYS A 44 -14.72 18.29 0.00
CA LYS A 44 -13.33 18.29 0.50
C LYS A 44 -13.02 17.02 1.30
N PHE A 45 -13.94 16.60 2.17
CA PHE A 45 -13.79 15.39 2.97
C PHE A 45 -13.64 14.13 2.11
N VAL A 46 -14.49 13.96 1.09
CA VAL A 46 -14.36 12.82 0.15
C VAL A 46 -13.02 12.84 -0.56
N ALA A 47 -12.60 14.00 -1.08
CA ALA A 47 -11.33 14.13 -1.79
C ALA A 47 -10.12 13.77 -0.91
N ASP A 48 -10.10 14.25 0.33
CA ASP A 48 -9.03 13.96 1.29
C ASP A 48 -9.02 12.47 1.68
N LEU A 49 -10.19 11.88 1.91
CA LEU A 49 -10.34 10.46 2.22
C LEU A 49 -9.84 9.57 1.07
N THR A 50 -10.23 9.88 -0.16
CA THR A 50 -9.76 9.17 -1.35
C THR A 50 -8.24 9.29 -1.50
N LYS A 51 -7.69 10.50 -1.38
CA LYS A 51 -6.24 10.72 -1.48
C LYS A 51 -5.47 9.90 -0.45
N LYS A 52 -5.96 9.87 0.80
CA LYS A 52 -5.34 9.13 1.89
C LYS A 52 -5.45 7.62 1.70
N TYR A 53 -6.58 7.13 1.21
CA TYR A 53 -6.76 5.73 0.84
C TYR A 53 -5.77 5.28 -0.23
N GLU A 54 -5.67 6.01 -1.33
CA GLU A 54 -4.75 5.69 -2.43
C GLU A 54 -3.29 5.71 -1.98
N GLN A 55 -2.91 6.66 -1.12
CA GLN A 55 -1.57 6.70 -0.54
C GLN A 55 -1.30 5.48 0.35
N SER A 56 -2.21 5.17 1.27
CA SER A 56 -2.08 4.03 2.18
C SER A 56 -2.00 2.70 1.43
N ARG A 57 -2.75 2.57 0.33
CA ARG A 57 -2.70 1.39 -0.54
C ARG A 57 -1.33 1.23 -1.20
N ARG A 58 -0.77 2.31 -1.77
CA ARG A 58 0.58 2.29 -2.38
C ARG A 58 1.67 1.92 -1.36
N ASP A 59 1.58 2.45 -0.16
CA ASP A 59 2.58 2.18 0.87
C ASP A 59 2.46 0.74 1.40
N MET A 60 1.24 0.20 1.47
CA MET A 60 1.00 -1.23 1.74
C MET A 60 1.59 -2.12 0.64
N GLU A 61 1.34 -1.81 -0.64
CA GLU A 61 1.90 -2.54 -1.79
C GLU A 61 3.44 -2.55 -1.74
N LYS A 62 4.08 -1.41 -1.46
CA LYS A 62 5.55 -1.32 -1.27
C LYS A 62 6.04 -2.16 -0.10
N THR A 63 5.33 -2.16 1.01
CA THR A 63 5.71 -2.91 2.21
C THR A 63 5.65 -4.42 1.94
N ILE A 64 4.60 -4.87 1.25
CA ILE A 64 4.46 -6.26 0.82
C ILE A 64 5.59 -6.65 -0.15
N GLN A 65 5.84 -5.83 -1.18
CA GLN A 65 6.92 -6.08 -2.15
C GLN A 65 8.28 -6.17 -1.46
N LYS A 66 8.55 -5.27 -0.50
CA LYS A 66 9.77 -5.30 0.29
C LYS A 66 9.87 -6.56 1.13
N GLY A 67 8.80 -6.94 1.85
CA GLY A 67 8.79 -8.16 2.66
C GLY A 67 9.06 -9.42 1.84
N ILE A 68 8.49 -9.51 0.63
CA ILE A 68 8.77 -10.62 -0.30
C ILE A 68 10.24 -10.58 -0.76
N ALA A 69 10.75 -9.41 -1.14
CA ALA A 69 12.14 -9.27 -1.58
C ALA A 69 13.14 -9.65 -0.46
N ASP A 70 12.89 -9.19 0.76
CA ASP A 70 13.71 -9.50 1.93
C ASP A 70 13.67 -11.00 2.26
N TYR A 71 12.49 -11.64 2.15
CA TYR A 71 12.35 -13.09 2.32
C TYR A 71 13.12 -13.87 1.25
N MET A 72 13.00 -13.50 -0.03
CA MET A 72 13.73 -14.14 -1.12
C MET A 72 15.24 -14.01 -0.95
N ALA A 73 15.71 -12.83 -0.52
CA ALA A 73 17.13 -12.60 -0.22
C ALA A 73 17.59 -13.49 0.95
N SER A 74 16.78 -13.64 2.01
CA SER A 74 17.10 -14.53 3.14
C SER A 74 17.12 -16.02 2.78
N ALA A 75 16.42 -16.40 1.71
CA ALA A 75 16.35 -17.76 1.20
C ALA A 75 17.43 -18.08 0.13
N ASP A 76 18.43 -17.21 -0.05
CA ASP A 76 19.45 -17.29 -1.12
C ASP A 76 18.87 -17.31 -2.54
N ILE A 77 17.68 -16.74 -2.74
CA ILE A 77 17.02 -16.65 -4.05
C ILE A 77 17.28 -15.26 -4.67
N ALA A 78 18.20 -15.20 -5.63
CA ALA A 78 18.48 -13.99 -6.38
C ALA A 78 17.34 -13.62 -7.35
N SER A 79 17.02 -12.32 -7.44
CA SER A 79 16.05 -11.83 -8.41
C SER A 79 16.58 -11.91 -9.85
N ARG A 80 15.66 -11.99 -10.82
CA ARG A 80 16.03 -11.95 -12.25
C ARG A 80 16.81 -10.69 -12.62
N LYS A 81 16.53 -9.56 -11.95
CA LYS A 81 17.22 -8.28 -12.17
C LYS A 81 18.68 -8.38 -11.75
N GLU A 82 18.95 -8.91 -10.56
CA GLU A 82 20.31 -9.11 -10.05
C GLU A 82 21.10 -10.10 -10.91
N LEU A 83 20.47 -11.21 -11.31
CA LEU A 83 21.10 -12.18 -12.21
C LEU A 83 21.48 -11.56 -13.57
N ASN A 84 20.61 -10.72 -14.13
CA ASN A 84 20.90 -10.04 -15.39
C ASN A 84 21.98 -8.96 -15.24
N ALA A 85 22.01 -8.24 -14.12
CA ALA A 85 23.06 -7.28 -13.81
C ALA A 85 24.42 -7.99 -13.73
N LEU A 86 24.49 -9.12 -13.02
CA LEU A 86 25.68 -9.94 -12.90
C LEU A 86 26.14 -10.49 -14.26
N LYS A 87 25.21 -11.02 -15.08
CA LYS A 87 25.52 -11.47 -16.45
C LYS A 87 26.12 -10.35 -17.30
N LYS A 88 25.63 -9.12 -17.16
CA LYS A 88 26.13 -7.96 -17.91
C LYS A 88 27.53 -7.57 -17.47
N GLU A 89 27.79 -7.52 -16.16
CA GLU A 89 29.14 -7.28 -15.62
C GLU A 89 30.12 -8.36 -16.09
N ILE A 90 29.76 -9.64 -15.98
CA ILE A 90 30.59 -10.74 -16.47
C ILE A 90 30.89 -10.57 -17.97
N GLY A 91 29.89 -10.17 -18.77
CA GLY A 91 30.08 -9.88 -20.19
C GLY A 91 31.07 -8.74 -20.45
N ASN A 92 30.99 -7.66 -19.66
CA ASN A 92 31.89 -6.51 -19.78
C ASN A 92 33.32 -6.87 -19.37
N LEU A 93 33.50 -7.57 -18.24
CA LEU A 93 34.80 -8.04 -17.77
C LEU A 93 35.46 -8.99 -18.79
N LYS A 94 34.68 -9.92 -19.37
CA LYS A 94 35.18 -10.82 -20.42
C LYS A 94 35.63 -10.06 -21.68
N LYS A 95 34.98 -8.96 -22.03
CA LYS A 95 35.39 -8.10 -23.16
C LYS A 95 36.64 -7.30 -22.83
N ALA A 96 36.73 -6.75 -21.61
CA ALA A 96 37.89 -5.99 -21.15
C ALA A 96 39.16 -6.86 -21.09
N ARG A 97 39.04 -8.13 -20.71
CA ARG A 97 40.16 -9.09 -20.65
C ARG A 97 40.58 -9.68 -22.01
N LYS A 98 39.82 -9.42 -23.08
CA LYS A 98 40.10 -9.86 -24.46
C LYS A 98 40.72 -8.76 -25.33
N LYS A 99 40.84 -7.54 -24.80
CA LYS A 99 41.71 -6.49 -25.32
C LYS A 99 43.06 -6.58 -24.63
#